data_AF-A0A2W4NZ79-F1
#
_entry.id   AF-A0A2W4NZ79-F1
#
_cell.length_a   1.000
_cell.length_b   1.000
_cell.length_c   1.000
_cell.angle_alpha   90.00
_cell.angle_beta   90.00
_cell.angle_gamma   90.00
#
_symmetry.space_group_name_H-M   'P 1'
#
loop_
_entity.id
_entity.type
_entity.pdbx_description
1 polymer ?
#
loop_
_entity_poly.entity_id
_entity_poly.type
_entity_poly.pdbx_seq_one_letter_code
_entity_poly.pdbx_strand_id
1 'polypeptide(L)'
;MPMSTRLETLHGRLSYRLSSRRRLRASRQGQAPAFRRGVYDRRTGMPTIPCTATVRDIANATTINVRSGPGTHTAILTTLPTGASGLIVLDVQPDELLANAGGKVYQWFQLRLPDGATGWVRDDLLDIHGECASFGYKALPSPTPAFSLTRVPRPPTPEQERVRKAAFNITASFEGGSYDSYQNHDTGIISYGRFQFTLQSGSLFSVVDKFVEAAPDHPLAEKLRDHYLERLQKRDWSLRDDDTLRELLVKAAAEEAMQRAQDQVAHDVYWRRIYDLSIAPRGIVTPLGQAFLFDTGLHHGIFHNLLSLAETAFNVPPRSRLGHNGVSERDFIRQVALLRRDRLALLAQYRGLNGLKRRGDFWVDLVETGDWALRGDARGEVETYPGRRVAVRTP
;
A
#
# COMPACT_ATOMS: atom_id res chain seq x y z
N MET A 1 -26.56 -71.53 35.21
CA MET A 1 -27.81 -71.08 35.85
C MET A 1 -27.62 -69.65 36.32
N PRO A 2 -28.59 -68.76 36.11
CA PRO A 2 -29.46 -68.62 34.94
C PRO A 2 -29.39 -67.18 34.37
N MET A 3 -29.49 -66.96 33.04
CA MET A 3 -30.71 -66.91 32.21
C MET A 3 -31.74 -65.86 32.67
N SER A 4 -32.14 -64.94 31.76
CA SER A 4 -33.40 -65.14 31.03
C SER A 4 -33.62 -64.12 29.91
N THR A 5 -33.75 -64.68 28.71
CA THR A 5 -34.43 -64.21 27.50
C THR A 5 -35.95 -64.02 27.71
N ARG A 6 -36.58 -63.24 26.81
CA ARG A 6 -37.91 -63.41 26.15
C ARG A 6 -38.13 -62.14 25.28
N LEU A 7 -38.15 -62.13 23.94
CA LEU A 7 -38.90 -62.90 22.93
C LEU A 7 -40.42 -62.81 23.11
N GLU A 8 -41.11 -62.48 22.00
CA GLU A 8 -42.53 -62.68 21.65
C GLU A 8 -43.42 -61.41 21.54
N THR A 9 -44.26 -61.17 20.52
CA THR A 9 -44.43 -61.68 19.13
C THR A 9 -45.60 -60.95 18.44
N LEU A 10 -45.57 -60.97 17.09
CA LEU A 10 -46.69 -61.15 16.13
C LEU A 10 -47.81 -60.07 15.99
N HIS A 11 -47.92 -59.48 14.79
CA HIS A 11 -48.89 -59.79 13.69
C HIS A 11 -50.20 -58.99 13.73
N GLY A 12 -50.61 -58.49 12.56
CA GLY A 12 -51.96 -57.99 12.34
C GLY A 12 -52.14 -57.14 11.10
N ARG A 13 -52.10 -57.76 9.91
CA ARG A 13 -52.65 -57.21 8.66
C ARG A 13 -54.12 -56.82 8.86
N LEU A 14 -54.61 -55.77 8.19
CA LEU A 14 -55.73 -55.92 7.25
C LEU A 14 -55.99 -54.66 6.42
N SER A 15 -56.13 -54.90 5.12
CA SER A 15 -56.46 -53.98 4.04
C SER A 15 -57.93 -53.59 4.05
N TYR A 16 -58.27 -52.39 3.58
CA TYR A 16 -59.53 -52.14 2.89
C TYR A 16 -59.30 -51.25 1.65
N ARG A 17 -59.61 -51.83 0.48
CA ARG A 17 -59.87 -51.13 -0.79
C ARG A 17 -61.33 -50.68 -0.77
N LEU A 18 -61.58 -49.45 -1.20
CA LEU A 18 -62.77 -49.10 -1.99
C LEU A 18 -62.40 -48.03 -3.02
N SER A 19 -62.94 -48.20 -4.22
CA SER A 19 -62.66 -47.45 -5.45
C SER A 19 -63.87 -46.60 -5.80
N SER A 20 -63.69 -45.31 -6.15
CA SER A 20 -64.61 -44.63 -7.08
C SER A 20 -64.00 -43.38 -7.74
N ARG A 21 -63.76 -43.52 -9.05
CA ARG A 21 -63.93 -42.57 -10.18
C ARG A 21 -63.66 -41.05 -10.02
N ARG A 22 -62.68 -40.61 -10.84
CA ARG A 22 -62.58 -39.41 -11.71
C ARG A 22 -63.04 -38.04 -11.17
N ARG A 23 -62.08 -37.10 -11.13
CA ARG A 23 -62.09 -35.86 -11.95
C ARG A 23 -60.67 -35.28 -12.05
N LEU A 24 -60.26 -34.98 -13.29
CA LEU A 24 -59.05 -34.22 -13.62
C LEU A 24 -59.14 -32.80 -13.06
N ARG A 25 -58.09 -32.35 -12.38
CA ARG A 25 -57.75 -30.92 -12.29
C ARG A 25 -56.25 -30.77 -12.12
N ALA A 26 -55.64 -30.08 -13.06
CA ALA A 26 -54.24 -29.68 -13.00
C ALA A 26 -54.05 -28.58 -11.95
N SER A 27 -53.00 -28.71 -11.13
CA SER A 27 -52.40 -27.55 -10.44
C SER A 27 -50.90 -27.75 -10.31
N ARG A 28 -50.19 -26.73 -10.79
CA ARG A 28 -48.74 -26.54 -10.84
C ARG A 28 -48.09 -26.44 -9.45
N GLN A 29 -46.77 -26.66 -9.47
CA GLN A 29 -45.72 -26.13 -8.61
C GLN A 29 -45.41 -26.85 -7.28
N GLY A 30 -44.26 -27.52 -7.26
CA GLY A 30 -43.52 -27.95 -6.07
C GLY A 30 -42.02 -27.76 -6.27
N GLN A 31 -41.53 -26.62 -5.75
CA GLN A 31 -40.20 -26.32 -5.17
C GLN A 31 -38.90 -26.69 -5.92
N ALA A 32 -38.20 -25.65 -6.38
CA ALA A 32 -36.77 -25.64 -6.64
C ALA A 32 -35.98 -25.25 -5.36
N PRO A 33 -34.73 -25.72 -5.16
CA PRO A 33 -33.97 -25.50 -3.93
C PRO A 33 -33.44 -24.07 -3.81
N ALA A 34 -33.26 -23.62 -2.56
CA ALA A 34 -32.84 -22.28 -2.20
C ALA A 34 -31.43 -21.93 -2.75
N PHE A 35 -31.39 -20.95 -3.66
CA PHE A 35 -30.14 -20.32 -4.12
C PHE A 35 -29.51 -19.48 -3.00
N ARG A 36 -28.23 -19.72 -2.72
CA ARG A 36 -27.38 -18.85 -1.90
C ARG A 36 -27.44 -17.42 -2.46
N ARG A 37 -27.63 -16.42 -1.60
CA ARG A 37 -27.59 -14.99 -1.97
C ARG A 37 -26.23 -14.66 -2.63
N GLY A 38 -26.21 -14.59 -3.96
CA GLY A 38 -25.11 -14.00 -4.71
C GLY A 38 -25.04 -12.49 -4.48
N VAL A 39 -23.87 -11.91 -4.69
CA VAL A 39 -23.72 -10.45 -4.78
C VAL A 39 -24.25 -10.07 -6.17
N TYR A 40 -25.33 -9.30 -6.21
CA TYR A 40 -25.95 -8.82 -7.45
C TYR A 40 -25.61 -7.34 -7.63
N ASP A 41 -25.32 -6.92 -8.86
CA ASP A 41 -25.20 -5.51 -9.19
C ASP A 41 -26.58 -4.84 -9.01
N ARG A 42 -26.62 -3.81 -8.16
CA ARG A 42 -27.87 -3.09 -7.82
C ARG A 42 -28.48 -2.33 -9.00
N ARG A 43 -27.72 -2.11 -10.09
CA ARG A 43 -28.21 -1.42 -11.30
C ARG A 43 -28.80 -2.38 -12.33
N THR A 44 -28.28 -3.61 -12.42
CA THR A 44 -28.62 -4.55 -13.51
C THR A 44 -29.30 -5.83 -13.03
N GLY A 45 -29.29 -6.13 -11.72
CA GLY A 45 -29.90 -7.34 -11.15
C GLY A 45 -29.22 -8.65 -11.56
N MET A 46 -28.08 -8.58 -12.26
CA MET A 46 -27.30 -9.73 -12.71
C MET A 46 -26.27 -10.14 -11.63
N PRO A 47 -25.96 -11.45 -11.49
CA PRO A 47 -24.92 -11.90 -10.57
C PRO A 47 -23.56 -11.33 -11.01
N THR A 48 -22.87 -10.62 -10.12
CA THR A 48 -21.54 -10.09 -10.43
C THR A 48 -20.56 -11.24 -10.54
N ILE A 49 -19.91 -11.39 -11.69
CA ILE A 49 -18.86 -12.39 -11.87
C ILE A 49 -17.60 -11.83 -11.18
N PRO A 50 -17.09 -12.44 -10.10
CA PRO A 50 -15.89 -11.94 -9.43
C PRO A 50 -14.70 -11.95 -10.39
N CYS A 51 -13.76 -11.02 -10.21
CA CYS A 51 -12.49 -11.08 -10.95
C CYS A 51 -11.76 -12.38 -10.62
N THR A 52 -11.57 -13.21 -11.63
CA THR A 52 -10.94 -14.52 -11.52
C THR A 52 -9.79 -14.64 -12.50
N ALA A 53 -8.85 -15.51 -12.17
CA ALA A 53 -7.70 -15.83 -13.01
C ALA A 53 -7.67 -17.32 -13.37
N THR A 54 -7.11 -17.60 -14.53
CA THR A 54 -6.76 -18.93 -15.01
C THR A 54 -5.29 -18.96 -15.40
N VAL A 55 -4.57 -19.99 -14.98
CA VAL A 55 -3.18 -20.21 -15.40
C VAL A 55 -3.16 -20.56 -16.88
N ARG A 56 -2.46 -19.74 -17.67
CA ARG A 56 -2.34 -19.93 -19.12
C ARG A 56 -1.62 -21.24 -19.44
N ASP A 57 -1.95 -21.81 -20.60
CA ASP A 57 -1.11 -22.83 -21.20
C ASP A 57 0.15 -22.15 -21.77
N ILE A 58 1.30 -22.49 -21.19
CA ILE A 58 2.59 -21.92 -21.55
C ILE A 58 3.40 -23.06 -22.17
N ALA A 59 3.81 -22.86 -23.42
CA ALA A 59 4.61 -23.84 -24.14
C ALA A 59 5.82 -24.27 -23.28
N ASN A 60 5.94 -25.58 -23.05
CA ASN A 60 7.00 -26.22 -22.27
C ASN A 60 6.97 -26.01 -20.74
N ALA A 61 5.85 -25.54 -20.16
CA ALA A 61 5.67 -25.51 -18.70
C ALA A 61 4.34 -26.16 -18.31
N THR A 62 4.38 -27.22 -17.50
CA THR A 62 3.17 -27.87 -16.95
C THR A 62 2.71 -27.24 -15.64
N THR A 63 3.57 -26.46 -14.99
CA THR A 63 3.30 -25.76 -13.74
C THR A 63 3.93 -24.37 -13.72
N ILE A 64 3.38 -23.48 -12.90
CA ILE A 64 3.92 -22.15 -12.61
C ILE A 64 4.18 -21.97 -11.12
N ASN A 65 5.09 -21.07 -10.77
CA ASN A 65 5.39 -20.73 -9.38
C ASN A 65 4.35 -19.76 -8.82
N VAL A 66 3.88 -20.05 -7.60
CA VAL A 66 3.14 -19.11 -6.75
C VAL A 66 4.09 -18.59 -5.69
N ARG A 67 4.20 -17.27 -5.56
CA ARG A 67 5.21 -16.62 -4.72
C ARG A 67 4.63 -15.89 -3.52
N SER A 68 5.50 -15.62 -2.56
CA SER A 68 5.18 -14.92 -1.32
C SER A 68 4.96 -13.41 -1.51
N GLY A 69 5.48 -12.82 -2.58
CA GLY A 69 5.29 -11.40 -2.90
C GLY A 69 5.34 -11.12 -4.42
N PRO A 70 5.06 -9.86 -4.80
CA PRO A 70 4.99 -9.39 -6.19
C PRO A 70 6.38 -9.21 -6.85
N GLY A 71 7.14 -10.31 -6.95
CA GLY A 71 8.45 -10.30 -7.61
C GLY A 71 9.08 -11.69 -7.71
N THR A 72 9.94 -11.90 -8.71
CA THR A 72 10.63 -13.20 -8.94
C THR A 72 11.69 -13.53 -7.90
N HIS A 73 12.15 -12.54 -7.14
CA HIS A 73 13.13 -12.71 -6.07
C HIS A 73 12.50 -13.17 -4.74
N THR A 74 11.17 -13.15 -4.64
CA THR A 74 10.44 -13.56 -3.44
C THR A 74 10.32 -15.09 -3.36
N ALA A 75 10.18 -15.65 -2.16
CA ALA A 75 10.14 -17.09 -1.94
C ALA A 75 8.98 -17.75 -2.70
N ILE A 76 9.22 -18.94 -3.27
CA ILE A 76 8.18 -19.78 -3.87
C ILE A 76 7.42 -20.48 -2.74
N LEU A 77 6.10 -20.31 -2.70
CA LEU A 77 5.23 -20.94 -1.71
C LEU A 77 4.74 -22.31 -2.17
N THR A 78 4.35 -22.40 -3.44
CA THR A 78 3.80 -23.62 -4.07
C THR A 78 3.82 -23.46 -5.59
N THR A 79 3.27 -24.43 -6.32
CA THR A 79 3.09 -24.39 -7.78
C THR A 79 1.64 -24.65 -8.17
N LEU A 80 1.19 -24.08 -9.29
CA LEU A 80 -0.11 -24.35 -9.89
C LEU A 80 0.06 -25.02 -11.26
N PRO A 81 -0.76 -26.01 -11.62
CA PRO A 81 -0.75 -26.58 -12.97
C PRO A 81 -1.33 -25.60 -14.00
N THR A 82 -0.92 -25.75 -15.26
CA THR A 82 -1.57 -25.04 -16.37
C THR A 82 -3.05 -25.39 -16.44
N GLY A 83 -3.88 -24.40 -16.80
CA GLY A 83 -5.34 -24.54 -16.81
C GLY A 83 -6.02 -24.47 -15.42
N ALA A 84 -5.26 -24.35 -14.32
CA ALA A 84 -5.85 -24.07 -13.01
C ALA A 84 -6.69 -22.80 -13.08
N SER A 85 -7.98 -22.90 -12.75
CA SER A 85 -8.99 -21.85 -12.96
C SER A 85 -9.81 -21.61 -11.69
N GLY A 86 -10.66 -20.58 -11.71
CA GLY A 86 -11.47 -20.19 -10.56
C GLY A 86 -10.66 -19.53 -9.43
N LEU A 87 -9.43 -19.10 -9.72
CA LEU A 87 -8.56 -18.43 -8.76
C LEU A 87 -9.08 -17.02 -8.54
N ILE A 88 -9.52 -16.70 -7.33
CA ILE A 88 -10.11 -15.37 -7.03
C ILE A 88 -8.98 -14.35 -6.91
N VAL A 89 -9.05 -13.25 -7.68
CA VAL A 89 -8.10 -12.14 -7.56
C VAL A 89 -8.40 -11.35 -6.29
N LEU A 90 -7.37 -11.15 -5.46
CA LEU A 90 -7.46 -10.46 -4.17
C LEU A 90 -6.78 -9.09 -4.20
N ASP A 91 -5.69 -8.96 -4.95
CA ASP A 91 -4.93 -7.71 -5.12
C ASP A 91 -4.09 -7.76 -6.40
N VAL A 92 -3.67 -6.59 -6.88
CA VAL A 92 -2.73 -6.44 -8.01
C VAL A 92 -1.72 -5.36 -7.70
N GLN A 93 -0.43 -5.70 -7.82
CA GLN A 93 0.69 -4.78 -7.56
C GLN A 93 1.67 -4.80 -8.73
N PRO A 94 2.36 -3.69 -9.02
CA PRO A 94 3.48 -3.71 -9.96
C PRO A 94 4.60 -4.61 -9.41
N ASP A 95 5.48 -5.10 -10.30
CA ASP A 95 6.69 -5.79 -9.90
C ASP A 95 7.56 -4.92 -8.98
N GLU A 96 7.96 -5.48 -7.83
CA GLU A 96 8.72 -4.78 -6.78
C GLU A 96 10.06 -4.23 -7.28
N LEU A 97 10.67 -4.87 -8.28
CA LEU A 97 11.92 -4.41 -8.89
C LEU A 97 11.70 -3.69 -10.22
N LEU A 98 10.45 -3.32 -10.52
CA LEU A 98 10.02 -2.69 -11.77
C LEU A 98 10.46 -3.49 -13.00
N ALA A 99 10.56 -4.81 -12.87
CA ALA A 99 10.86 -5.68 -13.99
C ALA A 99 9.80 -5.45 -15.07
N ASN A 100 10.24 -5.30 -16.32
CA ASN A 100 9.37 -4.93 -17.42
C ASN A 100 9.71 -5.73 -18.68
N ALA A 101 8.72 -5.83 -19.57
CA ALA A 101 8.88 -6.37 -20.90
C ALA A 101 7.99 -5.59 -21.87
N GLY A 102 8.48 -5.34 -23.08
CA GLY A 102 7.74 -4.57 -24.09
C GLY A 102 7.35 -3.16 -23.63
N GLY A 103 8.17 -2.52 -22.80
CA GLY A 103 7.89 -1.19 -22.24
C GLY A 103 6.84 -1.15 -21.13
N LYS A 104 6.37 -2.32 -20.65
CA LYS A 104 5.37 -2.45 -19.59
C LYS A 104 5.96 -3.13 -18.36
N VAL A 105 5.82 -2.51 -17.19
CA VAL A 105 6.15 -3.13 -15.89
C VAL A 105 5.18 -4.29 -15.63
N TYR A 106 5.73 -5.46 -15.31
CA TYR A 106 4.93 -6.64 -14.96
C TYR A 106 4.00 -6.33 -13.80
N GLN A 107 2.81 -6.92 -13.84
CA GLN A 107 1.88 -6.87 -12.72
C GLN A 107 1.84 -8.24 -12.05
N TRP A 108 1.68 -8.26 -10.74
CA TRP A 108 1.54 -9.47 -9.95
C TRP A 108 0.16 -9.49 -9.33
N PHE A 109 -0.52 -10.62 -9.46
CA PHE A 109 -1.86 -10.87 -8.96
C PHE A 109 -1.77 -11.73 -7.71
N GLN A 110 -2.29 -11.23 -6.59
CA GLN A 110 -2.52 -12.05 -5.42
C GLN A 110 -3.79 -12.87 -5.64
N LEU A 111 -3.67 -14.19 -5.60
CA LEU A 111 -4.74 -15.12 -5.87
C LEU A 111 -5.12 -15.90 -4.61
N ARG A 112 -6.41 -16.17 -4.43
CA ARG A 112 -6.88 -17.23 -3.53
C ARG A 112 -6.81 -18.57 -4.25
N LEU A 113 -6.06 -19.50 -3.69
CA LEU A 113 -5.87 -20.86 -4.19
C LEU A 113 -7.04 -21.77 -3.77
N PRO A 114 -7.21 -22.95 -4.41
CA PRO A 114 -8.32 -23.87 -4.10
C PRO A 114 -8.35 -24.37 -2.64
N ASP A 115 -7.20 -24.46 -1.99
CA ASP A 115 -7.05 -24.84 -0.58
C ASP A 115 -7.34 -23.67 0.40
N GLY A 116 -7.67 -22.49 -0.13
CA GLY A 116 -7.89 -21.27 0.63
C GLY A 116 -6.63 -20.46 0.93
N ALA A 117 -5.43 -20.97 0.61
CA ALA A 117 -4.19 -20.23 0.73
C ALA A 117 -4.14 -19.06 -0.26
N THR A 118 -3.16 -18.18 -0.10
CA THR A 118 -2.96 -17.03 -1.00
C THR A 118 -1.53 -16.94 -1.47
N GLY A 119 -1.31 -16.49 -2.70
CA GLY A 119 0.02 -16.16 -3.19
C GLY A 119 -0.02 -15.36 -4.49
N TRP A 120 1.16 -14.93 -4.94
CA TRP A 120 1.33 -14.01 -6.05
C TRP A 120 1.78 -14.73 -7.32
N VAL A 121 1.14 -14.38 -8.44
CA VAL A 121 1.49 -14.88 -9.78
C VAL A 121 1.58 -13.70 -10.75
N ARG A 122 2.58 -13.72 -11.64
CA ARG A 122 2.85 -12.66 -12.61
C ARG A 122 1.86 -12.69 -13.79
N ASP A 123 1.51 -11.52 -14.32
CA ASP A 123 0.45 -11.31 -15.30
C ASP A 123 0.68 -11.95 -16.67
N ASP A 124 1.93 -12.22 -17.05
CA ASP A 124 2.27 -12.98 -18.26
C ASP A 124 1.89 -14.46 -18.19
N LEU A 125 1.58 -14.97 -17.00
CA LEU A 125 1.19 -16.36 -16.76
C LEU A 125 -0.32 -16.56 -16.63
N LEU A 126 -1.12 -15.49 -16.70
CA LEU A 126 -2.55 -15.50 -16.36
C LEU A 126 -3.44 -14.97 -17.48
N ASP A 127 -4.61 -15.60 -17.62
CA ASP A 127 -5.79 -14.98 -18.20
C ASP A 127 -6.72 -14.52 -17.08
N ILE A 128 -7.30 -13.33 -17.19
CA ILE A 128 -8.26 -12.79 -16.22
C ILE A 128 -9.64 -12.54 -16.84
N HIS A 129 -10.68 -12.62 -16.01
CA HIS A 129 -12.08 -12.55 -16.41
C HIS A 129 -12.97 -12.00 -15.29
N GLY A 130 -14.08 -11.34 -15.64
CA GLY A 130 -15.10 -10.84 -14.71
C GLY A 130 -14.92 -9.37 -14.34
N GLU A 131 -15.43 -9.02 -13.15
CA GLU A 131 -15.44 -7.65 -12.62
C GLU A 131 -14.08 -7.24 -12.03
N CYS A 132 -13.13 -6.89 -12.90
CA CYS A 132 -11.76 -6.52 -12.52
C CYS A 132 -11.54 -5.00 -12.31
N ALA A 133 -12.61 -4.21 -12.37
CA ALA A 133 -12.61 -2.75 -12.16
C ALA A 133 -11.95 -2.32 -10.85
N SER A 134 -12.19 -3.06 -9.76
CA SER A 134 -11.59 -2.80 -8.45
C SER A 134 -10.06 -2.91 -8.44
N PHE A 135 -9.48 -3.60 -9.43
CA PHE A 135 -8.04 -3.85 -9.55
C PHE A 135 -7.35 -2.98 -10.61
N GLY A 136 -8.09 -2.05 -11.25
CA GLY A 136 -7.55 -1.16 -12.27
C GLY A 136 -7.66 -1.68 -13.70
N TYR A 137 -8.54 -2.65 -13.94
CA TYR A 137 -8.82 -3.19 -15.28
C TYR A 137 -10.29 -2.96 -15.64
N LYS A 138 -10.61 -2.87 -16.93
CA LYS A 138 -12.01 -2.91 -17.39
C LYS A 138 -12.67 -4.25 -17.02
N ALA A 139 -14.01 -4.28 -16.95
CA ALA A 139 -14.75 -5.54 -16.85
C ALA A 139 -14.49 -6.39 -18.11
N LEU A 140 -14.26 -7.69 -17.92
CA LEU A 140 -13.84 -8.61 -18.98
C LEU A 140 -14.89 -9.71 -19.16
N PRO A 141 -15.63 -9.74 -20.29
CA PRO A 141 -16.68 -10.73 -20.52
C PRO A 141 -16.13 -12.12 -20.92
N SER A 142 -14.85 -12.21 -21.25
CA SER A 142 -14.16 -13.46 -21.57
C SER A 142 -12.72 -13.45 -21.00
N PRO A 143 -12.13 -14.63 -20.75
CA PRO A 143 -10.73 -14.74 -20.35
C PRO A 143 -9.81 -13.97 -21.31
N THR A 144 -9.01 -13.07 -20.76
CA THR A 144 -8.11 -12.20 -21.52
C THR A 144 -6.71 -12.26 -20.91
N PRO A 145 -5.63 -12.36 -21.71
CA PRO A 145 -4.26 -12.35 -21.20
C PRO A 145 -4.00 -11.12 -20.32
N ALA A 146 -3.63 -11.31 -19.05
CA ALA A 146 -3.47 -10.18 -18.14
C ALA A 146 -2.31 -9.26 -18.57
N PHE A 147 -1.23 -9.83 -19.12
CA PHE A 147 -0.11 -9.05 -19.64
C PHE A 147 -0.45 -8.16 -20.84
N SER A 148 -1.47 -8.49 -21.65
CA SER A 148 -1.89 -7.63 -22.78
C SER A 148 -2.71 -6.42 -22.33
N LEU A 149 -3.14 -6.38 -21.06
CA LEU A 149 -3.96 -5.31 -20.52
C LEU A 149 -3.10 -4.25 -19.84
N THR A 150 -3.39 -2.98 -20.14
CA THR A 150 -2.83 -1.85 -19.38
C THR A 150 -3.66 -1.65 -18.12
N ARG A 151 -3.03 -1.83 -16.97
CA ARG A 151 -3.63 -1.51 -15.68
C ARG A 151 -3.65 0.00 -15.49
N VAL A 152 -4.81 0.56 -15.17
CA VAL A 152 -4.92 1.93 -14.67
C VAL A 152 -4.79 1.84 -13.15
N PRO A 153 -3.71 2.38 -12.53
CA PRO A 153 -3.57 2.36 -11.08
C PRO A 153 -4.82 2.95 -10.43
N ARG A 154 -5.36 2.23 -9.44
CA ARG A 154 -6.52 2.74 -8.70
C ARG A 154 -6.10 4.02 -7.98
N PRO A 155 -6.93 5.09 -7.99
CA PRO A 155 -6.68 6.22 -7.11
C PRO A 155 -6.66 5.74 -5.64
N PRO A 156 -5.81 6.33 -4.79
CA PRO A 156 -5.79 5.97 -3.38
C PRO A 156 -7.19 6.14 -2.77
N THR A 157 -7.55 5.22 -1.88
CA THR A 157 -8.77 5.36 -1.08
C THR A 157 -8.70 6.63 -0.22
N PRO A 158 -9.85 7.21 0.20
CA PRO A 158 -9.85 8.37 1.10
C PRO A 158 -9.04 8.15 2.38
N GLU A 159 -9.05 6.93 2.91
CA GLU A 159 -8.25 6.58 4.08
C GLU A 159 -6.74 6.55 3.76
N GLN A 160 -6.31 5.93 2.65
CA GLN A 160 -4.91 5.96 2.23
C GLN A 160 -4.41 7.40 2.02
N GLU A 161 -5.24 8.24 1.41
CA GLU A 161 -4.92 9.64 1.19
C GLU A 161 -4.83 10.43 2.50
N ARG A 162 -5.75 10.17 3.44
CA ARG A 162 -5.67 10.73 4.81
C ARG A 162 -4.37 10.33 5.50
N VAL A 163 -4.01 9.05 5.48
CA VAL A 163 -2.79 8.56 6.13
C VAL A 163 -1.55 9.21 5.52
N ARG A 164 -1.47 9.29 4.19
CA ARG A 164 -0.37 9.95 3.49
C ARG A 164 -0.23 11.43 3.89
N LYS A 165 -1.34 12.18 3.87
CA LYS A 165 -1.35 13.59 4.28
C LYS A 165 -0.95 13.77 5.75
N ALA A 166 -1.49 12.94 6.65
CA ALA A 166 -1.12 12.96 8.07
C ALA A 166 0.39 12.70 8.26
N ALA A 167 0.94 11.70 7.57
CA ALA A 167 2.37 11.41 7.59
C ALA A 167 3.20 12.60 7.11
N PHE A 168 2.77 13.24 6.01
CA PHE A 168 3.44 14.41 5.44
C PHE A 168 3.38 15.62 6.38
N ASN A 169 2.24 15.86 7.03
CA ASN A 169 2.06 16.94 7.99
C ASN A 169 2.94 16.72 9.24
N ILE A 170 2.96 15.50 9.79
CA ILE A 170 3.79 15.17 10.96
C ILE A 170 5.27 15.35 10.63
N THR A 171 5.74 14.76 9.52
CA THR A 171 7.15 14.83 9.12
C THR A 171 7.57 16.27 8.86
N ALA A 172 6.79 17.05 8.11
CA ALA A 172 7.09 18.47 7.85
C ALA A 172 7.18 19.30 9.14
N SER A 173 6.34 18.99 10.14
CA SER A 173 6.40 19.63 11.45
C SER A 173 7.73 19.42 12.17
N PHE A 174 8.40 18.28 11.93
CA PHE A 174 9.75 17.99 12.44
C PHE A 174 10.87 18.57 11.59
N GLU A 175 10.73 18.56 10.26
CA GLU A 175 11.70 19.19 9.35
C GLU A 175 11.71 20.73 9.48
N GLY A 176 10.70 21.29 10.15
CA GLY A 176 10.56 22.74 10.36
C GLY A 176 10.13 23.49 9.11
N GLY A 177 9.77 22.77 8.04
CA GLY A 177 9.57 23.32 6.71
C GLY A 177 8.13 23.65 6.38
N SER A 178 7.82 24.92 6.23
CA SER A 178 6.75 25.40 5.35
C SER A 178 7.15 25.22 3.88
N TYR A 179 6.21 25.37 2.94
CA TYR A 179 6.52 25.25 1.51
C TYR A 179 7.57 26.26 1.03
N ASP A 180 7.71 27.40 1.71
CA ASP A 180 8.64 28.49 1.41
C ASP A 180 9.93 28.45 2.24
N SER A 181 10.10 27.46 3.12
CA SER A 181 11.31 27.34 3.93
C SER A 181 12.55 27.23 3.06
N TYR A 182 13.60 27.97 3.39
CA TYR A 182 14.83 28.00 2.61
C TYR A 182 16.03 28.18 3.51
N GLN A 183 17.09 27.41 3.27
CA GLN A 183 18.40 27.63 3.86
C GLN A 183 19.52 27.18 2.91
N ASN A 184 20.71 27.75 3.09
CA ASN A 184 21.89 27.48 2.27
C ASN A 184 23.17 27.32 3.11
N HIS A 185 23.09 26.91 4.38
CA HIS A 185 24.25 26.88 5.29
C HIS A 185 24.74 25.45 5.61
N ASP A 186 24.05 24.41 5.14
CA ASP A 186 24.43 23.02 5.39
C ASP A 186 25.11 22.33 4.18
N THR A 187 25.27 21.01 4.29
CA THR A 187 25.87 20.16 3.26
C THR A 187 24.93 19.89 2.07
N GLY A 188 23.66 20.29 2.15
CA GLY A 188 22.67 20.22 1.06
C GLY A 188 22.89 21.27 -0.03
N ILE A 189 23.80 22.23 0.20
CA ILE A 189 24.05 23.45 -0.59
C ILE A 189 22.88 24.43 -0.52
N ILE A 190 21.71 23.99 -0.96
CA ILE A 190 20.43 24.66 -0.76
C ILE A 190 19.51 23.58 -0.22
N SER A 191 18.73 23.87 0.82
CA SER A 191 17.58 23.07 1.20
C SER A 191 16.33 23.92 1.20
N TYR A 192 15.32 23.44 0.47
CA TYR A 192 14.14 24.21 0.15
C TYR A 192 12.86 23.42 0.44
N GLY A 193 11.86 24.14 0.91
CA GLY A 193 10.49 23.71 1.03
C GLY A 193 10.21 22.77 2.19
N ARG A 194 9.02 22.21 2.12
CA ARG A 194 8.32 21.49 3.17
C ARG A 194 9.09 20.29 3.71
N PHE A 195 9.92 19.68 2.87
CA PHE A 195 10.73 18.51 3.20
C PHE A 195 12.22 18.73 2.97
N GLN A 196 12.67 20.00 2.92
CA GLN A 196 14.09 20.37 2.80
C GLN A 196 14.76 19.70 1.58
N PHE A 197 14.14 19.81 0.40
CA PHE A 197 14.67 19.30 -0.86
C PHE A 197 15.99 19.97 -1.20
N THR A 198 17.04 19.17 -1.43
CA THR A 198 18.39 19.69 -1.54
C THR A 198 18.93 19.75 -2.96
N LEU A 199 19.72 20.79 -3.26
CA LEU A 199 20.48 20.87 -4.50
C LEU A 199 21.48 19.71 -4.60
N GLN A 200 22.20 19.42 -3.52
CA GLN A 200 23.21 18.37 -3.49
C GLN A 200 22.64 16.97 -3.82
N SER A 201 21.45 16.64 -3.33
CA SER A 201 20.79 15.37 -3.67
C SER A 201 20.21 15.36 -5.09
N GLY A 202 19.90 16.55 -5.64
CA GLY A 202 19.14 16.72 -6.87
C GLY A 202 17.62 16.72 -6.67
N SER A 203 17.14 16.56 -5.44
CA SER A 203 15.69 16.62 -5.17
C SER A 203 15.11 18.02 -5.36
N LEU A 204 15.90 19.08 -5.18
CA LEU A 204 15.49 20.45 -5.51
C LEU A 204 15.19 20.60 -7.01
N PHE A 205 16.03 20.03 -7.88
CA PHE A 205 15.78 19.99 -9.32
C PHE A 205 14.44 19.31 -9.62
N SER A 206 14.17 18.13 -9.03
CA SER A 206 12.90 17.42 -9.25
C SER A 206 11.66 18.22 -8.86
N VAL A 207 11.74 19.06 -7.83
CA VAL A 207 10.63 19.95 -7.43
C VAL A 207 10.42 21.05 -8.46
N VAL A 208 11.50 21.73 -8.85
CA VAL A 208 11.43 22.86 -9.79
C VAL A 208 10.98 22.39 -11.17
N ASP A 209 11.50 21.26 -11.64
CA ASP A 209 11.12 20.62 -12.90
C ASP A 209 9.61 20.34 -12.94
N LYS A 210 9.07 19.69 -11.89
CA LYS A 210 7.62 19.44 -11.78
C LYS A 210 6.78 20.71 -11.71
N PHE A 211 7.27 21.76 -11.05
CA PHE A 211 6.56 23.04 -11.05
C PHE A 211 6.52 23.66 -12.45
N VAL A 212 7.64 23.63 -13.17
CA VAL A 212 7.74 24.13 -14.54
C VAL A 212 6.81 23.34 -15.48
N GLU A 213 6.74 22.03 -15.34
CA GLU A 213 5.80 21.18 -16.09
C GLU A 213 4.33 21.48 -15.76
N ALA A 214 4.03 21.72 -14.47
CA ALA A 214 2.66 21.92 -14.00
C ALA A 214 2.11 23.32 -14.30
N ALA A 215 2.98 24.31 -14.51
CA ALA A 215 2.61 25.70 -14.74
C ALA A 215 3.49 26.37 -15.82
N PRO A 216 3.53 25.84 -17.05
CA PRO A 216 4.52 26.22 -18.07
C PRO A 216 4.45 27.69 -18.50
N ASP A 217 3.28 28.31 -18.38
CA ASP A 217 3.01 29.71 -18.76
C ASP A 217 3.10 30.66 -17.56
N HIS A 218 3.40 30.16 -16.35
CA HIS A 218 3.51 31.02 -15.17
C HIS A 218 4.85 31.78 -15.17
N PRO A 219 4.87 33.11 -14.91
CA PRO A 219 6.10 33.90 -15.01
C PRO A 219 7.25 33.42 -14.10
N LEU A 220 6.93 32.85 -12.92
CA LEU A 220 7.94 32.25 -12.05
C LEU A 220 8.51 30.95 -12.64
N ALA A 221 7.66 30.13 -13.26
CA ALA A 221 8.06 28.88 -13.88
C ALA A 221 8.93 29.14 -15.12
N GLU A 222 8.56 30.11 -15.96
CA GLU A 222 9.36 30.55 -17.11
C GLU A 222 10.78 30.97 -16.67
N LYS A 223 10.89 31.85 -15.67
CA LYS A 223 12.22 32.27 -15.15
C LYS A 223 13.03 31.12 -14.57
N LEU A 224 12.39 30.21 -13.84
CA LEU A 224 13.07 29.03 -13.29
C LEU A 224 13.55 28.09 -14.40
N ARG A 225 12.72 27.87 -15.43
CA ARG A 225 13.06 27.06 -16.60
C ARG A 225 14.24 27.64 -17.36
N ASP A 226 14.17 28.92 -17.69
CA ASP A 226 15.08 29.54 -18.66
C ASP A 226 16.45 29.88 -18.06
N HIS A 227 16.52 30.12 -16.75
CA HIS A 227 17.78 30.54 -16.09
C HIS A 227 18.37 29.54 -15.10
N TYR A 228 17.56 28.63 -14.54
CA TYR A 228 17.98 27.84 -13.37
C TYR A 228 17.85 26.33 -13.55
N LEU A 229 16.93 25.83 -14.37
CA LEU A 229 16.63 24.40 -14.42
C LEU A 229 17.85 23.54 -14.80
N GLU A 230 18.61 23.95 -15.82
CA GLU A 230 19.85 23.25 -16.21
C GLU A 230 20.92 23.30 -15.10
N ARG A 231 21.07 24.45 -14.42
CA ARG A 231 22.05 24.63 -13.34
C ARG A 231 21.69 23.80 -12.11
N LEU A 232 20.40 23.74 -11.77
CA LEU A 232 19.85 22.88 -10.73
C LEU A 232 20.11 21.40 -11.05
N GLN A 233 19.89 20.99 -12.30
CA GLN A 233 20.16 19.63 -12.76
C GLN A 233 21.64 19.26 -12.63
N LYS A 234 22.54 20.20 -12.99
CA LYS A 234 24.00 20.04 -12.87
C LYS A 234 24.52 20.19 -11.44
N ARG A 235 23.66 20.51 -10.47
CA ARG A 235 24.03 20.78 -9.07
C ARG A 235 25.10 21.87 -8.97
N ASP A 236 24.92 22.95 -9.72
CA ASP A 236 25.84 24.07 -9.78
C ASP A 236 26.01 24.71 -8.39
N TRP A 237 27.20 24.54 -7.80
CA TRP A 237 27.52 25.03 -6.46
C TRP A 237 27.44 26.55 -6.32
N SER A 238 27.59 27.31 -7.42
CA SER A 238 27.49 28.77 -7.38
C SER A 238 26.08 29.26 -7.05
N LEU A 239 25.05 28.40 -7.15
CA LEU A 239 23.68 28.72 -6.77
C LEU A 239 23.49 28.90 -5.26
N ARG A 240 24.44 28.45 -4.43
CA ARG A 240 24.35 28.52 -2.97
C ARG A 240 23.98 29.91 -2.45
N ASP A 241 24.56 30.94 -3.05
CA ASP A 241 24.42 32.34 -2.64
C ASP A 241 23.69 33.18 -3.70
N ASP A 242 22.94 32.54 -4.61
CA ASP A 242 22.13 33.21 -5.62
C ASP A 242 20.81 33.71 -5.01
N ASP A 243 20.80 34.99 -4.60
CA ASP A 243 19.64 35.63 -4.00
C ASP A 243 18.42 35.67 -4.93
N THR A 244 18.64 35.71 -6.26
CA THR A 244 17.55 35.74 -7.23
C THR A 244 16.85 34.39 -7.30
N LEU A 245 17.60 33.28 -7.30
CA LEU A 245 17.02 31.95 -7.19
C LEU A 245 16.26 31.78 -5.87
N ARG A 246 16.84 32.22 -4.74
CA ARG A 246 16.16 32.16 -3.43
C ARG A 246 14.80 32.85 -3.50
N GLU A 247 14.75 34.08 -4.01
CA GLU A 247 13.50 34.83 -4.12
C GLU A 247 12.48 34.15 -5.03
N LEU A 248 12.90 33.60 -6.17
CA LEU A 248 12.00 32.88 -7.07
C LEU A 248 11.38 31.65 -6.40
N LEU A 249 12.18 30.88 -5.67
CA LEU A 249 11.71 29.70 -4.95
C LEU A 249 10.73 30.08 -3.83
N VAL A 250 11.08 31.06 -2.99
CA VAL A 250 10.21 31.54 -1.91
C VAL A 250 8.89 32.10 -2.45
N LYS A 251 8.92 32.87 -3.55
CA LYS A 251 7.70 33.38 -4.20
C LYS A 251 6.87 32.23 -4.78
N ALA A 252 7.52 31.30 -5.47
CA ALA A 252 6.84 30.17 -6.09
C ALA A 252 6.16 29.28 -5.06
N ALA A 253 6.66 29.18 -3.82
CA ALA A 253 6.05 28.39 -2.76
C ALA A 253 4.62 28.81 -2.37
N ALA A 254 4.22 30.05 -2.68
CA ALA A 254 2.84 30.49 -2.51
C ALA A 254 1.89 29.92 -3.58
N GLU A 255 2.43 29.48 -4.72
CA GLU A 255 1.65 28.93 -5.83
C GLU A 255 1.19 27.50 -5.52
N GLU A 256 -0.10 27.21 -5.72
CA GLU A 256 -0.62 25.85 -5.52
C GLU A 256 0.10 24.81 -6.37
N ALA A 257 0.54 25.19 -7.58
CA ALA A 257 1.29 24.30 -8.45
C ALA A 257 2.64 23.90 -7.85
N MET A 258 3.34 24.82 -7.18
CA MET A 258 4.59 24.52 -6.48
C MET A 258 4.36 23.68 -5.23
N GLN A 259 3.29 23.95 -4.47
CA GLN A 259 2.92 23.13 -3.32
C GLN A 259 2.62 21.69 -3.74
N ARG A 260 1.85 21.51 -4.81
CA ARG A 260 1.61 20.20 -5.44
C ARG A 260 2.89 19.55 -5.93
N ALA A 261 3.82 20.30 -6.53
CA ALA A 261 5.10 19.78 -6.99
C ALA A 261 5.93 19.23 -5.82
N GLN A 262 6.04 19.97 -4.71
CA GLN A 262 6.73 19.51 -3.50
C GLN A 262 6.11 18.23 -2.93
N ASP A 263 4.78 18.20 -2.78
CA ASP A 263 4.10 17.00 -2.27
C ASP A 263 4.25 15.80 -3.21
N GLN A 264 4.24 16.03 -4.53
CA GLN A 264 4.42 14.97 -5.52
C GLN A 264 5.84 14.41 -5.48
N VAL A 265 6.88 15.23 -5.32
CA VAL A 265 8.26 14.73 -5.14
C VAL A 265 8.39 13.93 -3.85
N ALA A 266 7.84 14.42 -2.74
CA ALA A 266 7.81 13.69 -1.47
C ALA A 266 7.11 12.34 -1.61
N HIS A 267 6.02 12.29 -2.40
CA HIS A 267 5.32 11.06 -2.72
C HIS A 267 6.18 10.09 -3.55
N ASP A 268 6.72 10.57 -4.67
CA ASP A 268 7.36 9.72 -5.67
C ASP A 268 8.72 9.18 -5.24
N VAL A 269 9.48 9.99 -4.52
CA VAL A 269 10.86 9.70 -4.11
C VAL A 269 10.89 8.97 -2.77
N TYR A 270 10.02 9.34 -1.83
CA TYR A 270 10.04 8.81 -0.47
C TYR A 270 8.86 7.90 -0.19
N TRP A 271 7.62 8.40 -0.23
CA TRP A 271 6.43 7.63 0.19
C TRP A 271 6.31 6.31 -0.56
N ARG A 272 6.31 6.35 -1.90
CA ARG A 272 6.18 5.15 -2.75
C ARG A 272 7.33 4.18 -2.50
N ARG A 273 8.58 4.66 -2.45
CA ARG A 273 9.73 3.78 -2.21
C ARG A 273 9.72 3.15 -0.83
N ILE A 274 9.33 3.89 0.20
CA ILE A 274 9.18 3.35 1.56
C ILE A 274 8.05 2.33 1.58
N TYR A 275 6.95 2.60 0.87
CA TYR A 275 5.86 1.66 0.73
C TYR A 275 6.34 0.34 0.12
N ASP A 276 6.97 0.41 -1.04
CA ASP A 276 7.40 -0.76 -1.81
C ASP A 276 8.54 -1.53 -1.12
N LEU A 277 9.51 -0.84 -0.51
CA LEU A 277 10.69 -1.48 0.09
C LEU A 277 10.45 -1.98 1.52
N SER A 278 9.55 -1.31 2.26
CA SER A 278 9.43 -1.48 3.71
C SER A 278 8.04 -1.93 4.17
N ILE A 279 6.97 -1.30 3.67
CA ILE A 279 5.60 -1.49 4.16
C ILE A 279 4.95 -2.71 3.51
N ALA A 280 4.91 -2.75 2.17
CA ALA A 280 4.21 -3.79 1.41
C ALA A 280 4.79 -5.20 1.66
N PRO A 281 6.13 -5.42 1.65
CA PRO A 281 6.68 -6.76 1.88
C PRO A 281 6.36 -7.32 3.27
N ARG A 282 6.23 -6.44 4.26
CA ARG A 282 5.91 -6.80 5.65
C ARG A 282 4.42 -6.90 5.92
N GLY A 283 3.57 -6.47 4.99
CA GLY A 283 2.12 -6.44 5.17
C GLY A 283 1.66 -5.44 6.24
N ILE A 284 2.37 -4.31 6.39
CA ILE A 284 2.04 -3.26 7.37
C ILE A 284 0.81 -2.48 6.90
N VAL A 285 -0.26 -2.51 7.69
CA VAL A 285 -1.56 -1.91 7.31
C VAL A 285 -1.99 -0.77 8.22
N THR A 286 -1.40 -0.61 9.41
CA THR A 286 -1.82 0.43 10.35
C THR A 286 -1.42 1.82 9.86
N PRO A 287 -2.32 2.82 9.94
CA PRO A 287 -2.00 4.22 9.69
C PRO A 287 -0.74 4.72 10.43
N LEU A 288 -0.62 4.38 11.72
CA LEU A 288 0.54 4.76 12.52
C LEU A 288 1.82 4.14 11.96
N GLY A 289 1.83 2.83 11.68
CA GLY A 289 3.01 2.15 11.16
C GLY A 289 3.49 2.73 9.83
N GLN A 290 2.57 3.03 8.92
CA GLN A 290 2.90 3.65 7.63
C GLN A 290 3.48 5.06 7.80
N ALA A 291 2.85 5.91 8.61
CA ALA A 291 3.33 7.27 8.87
C ALA A 291 4.69 7.29 9.57
N PHE A 292 4.89 6.41 10.55
CA PHE A 292 6.15 6.25 11.27
C PHE A 292 7.29 5.83 10.35
N LEU A 293 7.05 4.86 9.47
CA LEU A 293 8.07 4.39 8.52
C LEU A 293 8.39 5.44 7.47
N PHE A 294 7.40 6.23 7.04
CA PHE A 294 7.64 7.39 6.17
C PHE A 294 8.58 8.40 6.83
N ASP A 295 8.26 8.86 8.04
CA ASP A 295 9.10 9.81 8.80
C ASP A 295 10.51 9.26 9.07
N THR A 296 10.60 7.95 9.35
CA THR A 296 11.88 7.27 9.57
C THR A 296 12.73 7.24 8.31
N GLY A 297 12.13 6.87 7.17
CA GLY A 297 12.83 6.80 5.88
C GLY A 297 13.20 8.18 5.32
N LEU A 298 12.42 9.23 5.60
CA LEU A 298 12.81 10.59 5.27
C LEU A 298 14.04 11.02 6.11
N HIS A 299 14.00 10.80 7.43
CA HIS A 299 15.06 11.25 8.33
C HIS A 299 16.37 10.46 8.23
N HIS A 300 16.30 9.12 8.11
CA HIS A 300 17.46 8.25 8.09
C HIS A 300 17.85 7.76 6.68
N GLY A 301 17.08 8.13 5.67
CA GLY A 301 17.18 7.58 4.31
C GLY A 301 16.39 6.27 4.16
N ILE A 302 15.92 6.01 2.94
CA ILE A 302 15.03 4.88 2.62
C ILE A 302 15.66 3.48 2.79
N PHE A 303 16.98 3.40 2.97
CA PHE A 303 17.74 2.15 3.13
C PHE A 303 18.28 1.95 4.57
N HIS A 304 17.71 2.64 5.55
CA HIS A 304 18.12 2.51 6.94
C HIS A 304 17.97 1.06 7.47
N ASN A 305 18.82 0.68 8.43
CA ASN A 305 18.88 -0.70 8.95
C ASN A 305 17.92 -1.02 10.11
N LEU A 306 17.06 -0.08 10.54
CA LEU A 306 16.26 -0.24 11.77
C LEU A 306 15.26 -1.41 11.67
N LEU A 307 14.69 -1.66 10.48
CA LEU A 307 13.74 -2.77 10.30
C LEU A 307 14.47 -4.11 10.41
N SER A 308 15.65 -4.24 9.81
CA SER A 308 16.45 -5.46 9.90
C SER A 308 16.96 -5.74 11.31
N LEU A 309 17.24 -4.69 12.09
CA LEU A 309 17.56 -4.84 13.51
C LEU A 309 16.35 -5.36 14.30
N ALA A 310 15.14 -4.87 14.03
CA ALA A 310 13.93 -5.40 14.65
C ALA A 310 13.66 -6.86 14.22
N GLU A 311 13.82 -7.19 12.93
CA GLU A 311 13.70 -8.57 12.43
C GLU A 311 14.67 -9.52 13.11
N THR A 312 15.92 -9.08 13.31
CA THR A 312 16.93 -9.83 14.06
C THR A 312 16.52 -10.04 15.52
N ALA A 313 15.99 -9.01 16.17
CA ALA A 313 15.53 -9.09 17.55
C ALA A 313 14.37 -10.10 17.74
N PHE A 314 13.52 -10.26 16.73
CA PHE A 314 12.46 -11.27 16.71
C PHE A 314 12.88 -12.62 16.12
N ASN A 315 14.15 -12.77 15.70
CA ASN A 315 14.67 -13.96 15.03
C ASN A 315 13.82 -14.37 13.80
N VAL A 316 13.43 -13.40 12.98
CA VAL A 316 12.68 -13.63 11.74
C VAL A 316 13.49 -13.24 10.50
N PRO A 317 13.31 -13.91 9.35
CA PRO A 317 14.00 -13.55 8.11
C PRO A 317 13.74 -12.09 7.68
N PRO A 318 14.68 -11.45 6.97
CA PRO A 318 14.47 -10.11 6.45
C PRO A 318 13.24 -10.00 5.55
N ARG A 319 12.50 -8.90 5.69
CA ARG A 319 11.24 -8.61 4.96
C ARG A 319 10.15 -9.66 5.18
N SER A 320 10.15 -10.36 6.32
CA SER A 320 9.09 -11.31 6.64
C SER A 320 7.72 -10.63 6.74
N ARG A 321 6.70 -11.29 6.22
CA ARG A 321 5.31 -10.86 6.38
C ARG A 321 4.88 -11.00 7.84
N LEU A 322 4.50 -9.89 8.44
CA LEU A 322 4.06 -9.84 9.84
C LEU A 322 2.73 -10.60 10.01
N GLY A 323 2.52 -11.20 11.18
CA GLY A 323 1.40 -12.06 11.51
C GLY A 323 1.56 -13.51 11.01
N HIS A 324 2.25 -13.75 9.89
CA HIS A 324 2.50 -15.10 9.36
C HIS A 324 3.69 -15.79 10.05
N ASN A 325 4.59 -15.00 10.63
CA ASN A 325 5.82 -15.45 11.30
C ASN A 325 5.69 -15.45 12.84
N GLY A 326 4.48 -15.28 13.38
CA GLY A 326 4.25 -15.16 14.83
C GLY A 326 4.57 -13.78 15.43
N VAL A 327 5.05 -12.81 14.63
CA VAL A 327 5.33 -11.44 15.08
C VAL A 327 4.18 -10.53 14.63
N SER A 328 3.51 -9.86 15.57
CA SER A 328 2.44 -8.92 15.22
C SER A 328 3.01 -7.63 14.62
N GLU A 329 2.21 -6.93 13.80
CA GLU A 329 2.59 -5.60 13.28
C GLU A 329 2.91 -4.62 14.42
N ARG A 330 2.12 -4.67 15.49
CA ARG A 330 2.25 -3.75 16.62
C ARG A 330 3.56 -3.96 17.37
N ASP A 331 3.92 -5.20 17.65
CA ASP A 331 5.17 -5.53 18.34
C ASP A 331 6.37 -5.17 17.47
N PHE A 332 6.28 -5.43 16.16
CA PHE A 332 7.32 -5.07 15.21
C PHE A 332 7.54 -3.55 15.14
N ILE A 333 6.48 -2.78 14.92
CA ILE A 333 6.57 -1.31 14.83
C ILE A 333 7.05 -0.71 16.15
N ARG A 334 6.59 -1.25 17.30
CA ARG A 334 7.10 -0.86 18.61
C ARG A 334 8.60 -1.05 18.73
N GLN A 335 9.11 -2.23 18.35
CA GLN A 335 10.55 -2.48 18.40
C GLN A 335 11.34 -1.53 17.50
N VAL A 336 10.86 -1.24 16.29
CA VAL A 336 11.50 -0.27 15.39
C VAL A 336 11.47 1.15 15.98
N ALA A 337 10.37 1.55 16.61
CA ALA A 337 10.25 2.86 17.28
C ALA A 337 11.24 3.02 18.44
N LEU A 338 11.37 2.00 19.30
CA LEU A 338 12.32 2.00 20.41
C LEU A 338 13.77 2.10 19.90
N LEU A 339 14.15 1.26 18.92
CA LEU A 339 15.47 1.29 18.28
C LEU A 339 15.78 2.67 17.68
N ARG A 340 14.80 3.30 17.04
CA ARG A 340 14.95 4.65 16.47
C ARG A 340 15.14 5.69 17.57
N ARG A 341 14.29 5.69 18.60
CA ARG A 341 14.33 6.63 19.72
C ARG A 341 15.68 6.57 20.44
N ASP A 342 16.20 5.37 20.69
CA ASP A 342 17.51 5.19 21.34
C ASP A 342 18.66 5.72 20.46
N ARG A 343 18.62 5.45 19.14
CA ARG A 343 19.60 6.00 18.18
C ARG A 343 19.57 7.53 18.16
N LEU A 344 18.39 8.13 18.19
CA LEU A 344 18.22 9.59 18.21
C LEU A 344 18.69 10.19 19.53
N ALA A 345 18.45 9.52 20.65
CA ALA A 345 18.94 9.97 21.96
C ALA A 345 20.48 10.00 22.02
N LEU A 346 21.14 8.97 21.49
CA LEU A 346 22.60 8.92 21.38
C LEU A 346 23.14 10.03 20.46
N LEU A 347 22.51 10.23 19.29
CA LEU A 347 22.92 11.27 18.35
C LEU A 347 22.74 12.67 18.94
N ALA A 348 21.63 12.90 19.66
CA ALA A 348 21.35 14.16 20.35
C ALA A 348 22.41 14.45 21.42
N GLN A 349 22.81 13.45 22.20
CA GLN A 349 23.85 13.60 23.22
C GLN A 349 25.20 13.94 22.58
N TYR A 350 25.55 13.25 21.49
CA TYR A 350 26.83 13.46 20.80
C TYR A 350 26.92 14.83 20.10
N ARG A 351 25.81 15.32 19.53
CA ARG A 351 25.78 16.55 18.73
C ARG A 351 25.20 17.78 19.44
N GLY A 352 24.70 17.64 20.67
CA GLY A 352 23.98 18.70 21.37
C GLY A 352 22.62 19.07 20.74
N LEU A 353 22.04 18.18 19.93
CA LEU A 353 20.81 18.42 19.17
C LEU A 353 19.58 17.86 19.89
N ASN A 354 19.12 18.53 20.95
CA ASN A 354 18.02 18.05 21.80
C ASN A 354 16.69 17.81 21.04
N GLY A 355 16.46 18.49 19.91
CA GLY A 355 15.27 18.28 19.07
C GLY A 355 15.14 16.83 18.55
N LEU A 356 16.25 16.11 18.38
CA LEU A 356 16.25 14.72 17.93
C LEU A 356 15.61 13.77 18.96
N LYS A 357 15.80 14.02 20.27
CA LYS A 357 15.16 13.23 21.34
C LYS A 357 13.65 13.30 21.20
N ARG A 358 13.12 14.53 21.05
CA ARG A 358 11.68 14.79 20.94
C ARG A 358 11.04 14.03 19.77
N ARG A 359 11.67 14.01 18.59
CA ARG A 359 11.15 13.27 17.43
C ARG A 359 11.11 11.76 17.67
N GLY A 360 12.10 11.21 18.36
CA GLY A 360 12.13 9.81 18.77
C GLY A 360 11.02 9.47 19.77
N ASP A 361 10.92 10.27 20.84
CA ASP A 361 9.94 10.08 21.91
C ASP A 361 8.51 10.19 21.39
N PHE A 362 8.23 11.16 20.49
CA PHE A 362 6.91 11.33 19.87
C PHE A 362 6.35 10.05 19.26
N TRP A 363 7.16 9.31 18.49
CA TRP A 363 6.69 8.09 17.84
C TRP A 363 6.53 6.94 18.83
N VAL A 364 7.39 6.85 19.85
CA VAL A 364 7.22 5.89 20.94
C VAL A 364 5.93 6.19 21.69
N ASP A 365 5.65 7.44 22.04
CA ASP A 365 4.44 7.84 22.76
C ASP A 365 3.16 7.45 21.99
N LEU A 366 3.11 7.67 20.67
CA LEU A 366 1.96 7.25 19.84
C LEU A 366 1.77 5.73 19.82
N VAL A 367 2.87 4.97 19.77
CA VAL A 367 2.83 3.50 19.84
C VAL A 367 2.33 3.02 21.21
N GLU A 368 2.85 3.59 22.29
CA GLU A 368 2.53 3.20 23.67
C GLU A 368 1.10 3.57 24.07
N THR A 369 0.62 4.73 23.60
CA THR A 369 -0.78 5.16 23.79
C THR A 369 -1.76 4.43 22.86
N GLY A 370 -1.24 3.72 21.85
CA GLY A 370 -2.02 2.83 21.00
C GLY A 370 -2.85 3.54 19.92
N ASP A 371 -2.47 4.72 19.46
CA ASP A 371 -3.15 5.42 18.35
C ASP A 371 -2.82 4.78 16.98
N TRP A 372 -3.00 3.47 16.85
CA TRP A 372 -2.67 2.69 15.65
C TRP A 372 -3.43 3.15 14.40
N ALA A 373 -4.61 3.75 14.58
CA ALA A 373 -5.40 4.33 13.50
C ALA A 373 -4.98 5.77 13.14
N LEU A 374 -4.02 6.35 13.86
CA LEU A 374 -3.50 7.70 13.71
C LEU A 374 -4.66 8.72 13.64
N ARG A 375 -5.51 8.69 14.66
CA ARG A 375 -6.72 9.52 14.79
C ARG A 375 -6.50 10.74 15.67
N GLY A 376 -5.36 10.85 16.34
CA GLY A 376 -5.01 11.95 17.22
C GLY A 376 -5.87 12.01 18.48
N ASP A 377 -5.70 13.10 19.23
CA ASP A 377 -6.46 13.39 20.45
C ASP A 377 -7.94 13.70 20.17
N ALA A 378 -8.67 14.23 21.16
CA ALA A 378 -10.08 14.60 21.00
C ALA A 378 -10.34 15.56 19.82
N ARG A 379 -9.37 16.42 19.48
CA ARG A 379 -9.45 17.38 18.36
C ARG A 379 -9.06 16.75 17.02
N GLY A 380 -8.56 15.52 17.02
CA GLY A 380 -8.07 14.86 15.82
C GLY A 380 -6.64 15.28 15.45
N GLU A 381 -5.88 15.76 16.44
CA GLU A 381 -4.55 16.31 16.27
C GLU A 381 -3.50 15.53 17.08
N VAL A 382 -2.23 15.65 16.70
CA VAL A 382 -1.07 15.19 17.47
C VAL A 382 -0.12 16.35 17.75
N GLU A 383 0.61 16.30 18.86
CA GLU A 383 1.51 17.38 19.28
C GLU A 383 2.98 17.00 19.11
N THR A 384 3.58 17.47 18.01
CA THR A 384 4.98 17.16 17.67
C THR A 384 5.99 17.89 18.58
N TYR A 385 5.71 19.16 18.88
CA TYR A 385 6.42 19.98 19.87
C TYR A 385 5.39 20.72 20.74
N PRO A 386 5.74 21.16 21.96
CA PRO A 386 4.84 22.00 22.77
C PRO A 386 4.28 23.17 21.96
N GLY A 387 2.95 23.23 21.81
CA GLY A 387 2.25 24.25 21.04
C GLY A 387 2.21 24.03 19.53
N ARG A 388 2.90 23.01 18.99
CA ARG A 388 2.89 22.66 17.55
C ARG A 388 2.03 21.42 17.31
N ARG A 389 0.76 21.69 17.00
CA ARG A 389 -0.29 20.70 16.72
C ARG A 389 -0.38 20.39 15.22
N VAL A 390 -0.67 19.14 14.90
CA VAL A 390 -0.82 18.64 13.53
C VAL A 390 -2.13 17.87 13.41
N ALA A 391 -3.00 18.28 12.49
CA ALA A 391 -4.21 17.53 12.17
C ALA A 391 -3.87 16.19 11.49
N VAL A 392 -4.44 15.10 11.99
CA VAL A 392 -4.22 13.73 11.47
C VAL A 392 -5.53 13.01 11.14
N ARG A 393 -6.63 13.37 11.81
CA ARG A 393 -7.96 12.81 11.52
C ARG A 393 -8.54 13.40 10.23
N THR A 394 -8.32 14.69 10.02
CA THR A 394 -8.75 15.47 8.85
C THR A 394 -7.60 16.39 8.40
N PRO A 395 -6.52 15.82 7.83
CA PRO A 395 -5.26 16.49 7.53
C PRO A 395 -5.23 17.29 6.24
#